data_AF-A0A9E4KJN8-F1
#
_entry.id   AF-A0A9E4KJN8-F1
#
_cell.length_a   1.000
_cell.length_b   1.000
_cell.length_c   1.000
_cell.angle_alpha   90.00
_cell.angle_beta   90.00
_cell.angle_gamma   90.00
#
_symmetry.space_group_name_H-M   'P 1'
#
loop_
_entity.id
_entity.type
_entity.pdbx_description
1 polymer ?
#
loop_
_entity_poly.entity_id
_entity_poly.type
_entity_poly.pdbx_seq_one_letter_code
_entity_poly.pdbx_strand_id
1 'polypeptide(L)'
;MGIGMAAGMGGWGVVWGLQFAPVMATLGTAAVWPLLAWAFLRPMARVRVGGGAGGDGPVTPASVAKFRFLDVQSIRVLPDAGEPGLSVEISKSIRTVRFAGEDARRVAAALVPLHNSWGGSRLTVQHAVGEIESSGHPARFLADVAKRDHGNWKGRPGYVNRMPKPTRLALEMSLHEEQERRALEGELRILEQAWKEAEEIAAIADSLLLPARTDRYGQDG
;
A
#
# COMPACT_ATOMS: atom_id res chain seq x y z
N MET A 1 27.14 38.39 38.46
CA MET A 1 27.27 37.17 37.63
C MET A 1 26.05 36.30 37.87
N GLY A 2 25.16 36.20 36.90
CA GLY A 2 23.97 35.35 36.97
C GLY A 2 23.65 34.90 35.55
N ILE A 3 23.84 33.61 35.28
CA ILE A 3 23.60 32.99 33.98
C ILE A 3 22.10 32.68 33.91
N GLY A 4 21.37 33.42 33.07
CA GLY A 4 19.99 33.12 32.70
C GLY A 4 19.97 32.28 31.42
N MET A 5 19.65 30.99 31.53
CA MET A 5 19.28 30.15 30.40
C MET A 5 17.93 30.60 29.83
N ALA A 6 17.91 31.15 28.62
CA ALA A 6 16.69 31.35 27.85
C ALA A 6 16.43 30.11 26.98
N ALA A 7 15.48 29.26 27.42
CA ALA A 7 14.93 28.18 26.62
C ALA A 7 13.94 28.75 25.59
N GLY A 8 14.34 28.81 24.32
CA GLY A 8 13.47 29.20 23.22
C GLY A 8 12.49 28.09 22.86
N MET A 9 11.21 28.25 23.24
CA MET A 9 10.09 27.51 22.65
C MET A 9 9.78 28.11 21.27
N GLY A 10 10.36 27.53 20.22
CA GLY A 10 10.08 27.88 18.82
C GLY A 10 8.74 27.31 18.37
N GLY A 11 7.86 28.18 17.88
CA GLY A 11 6.46 27.93 17.56
C GLY A 11 6.15 26.77 16.61
N TRP A 12 5.21 25.93 17.03
CA TRP A 12 4.48 24.95 16.20
C TRP A 12 2.95 25.20 16.24
N GLY A 13 2.53 26.42 16.62
CA GLY A 13 1.22 26.65 17.20
C GLY A 13 0.04 27.00 16.30
N VAL A 14 0.18 27.28 14.98
CA VAL A 14 -0.84 28.14 14.34
C VAL A 14 -1.73 27.48 13.26
N VAL A 15 -1.55 26.22 12.83
CA VAL A 15 -2.37 25.70 11.70
C VAL A 15 -3.39 24.61 12.06
N TRP A 16 -3.41 24.09 13.29
CA TRP A 16 -4.36 23.02 13.68
C TRP A 16 -5.32 23.38 14.83
N GLY A 17 -5.37 24.65 15.23
CA GLY A 17 -6.06 25.09 16.45
C GLY A 17 -7.59 25.13 16.43
N LEU A 18 -8.27 24.98 15.28
CA LEU A 18 -9.71 25.31 15.22
C LEU A 18 -10.71 24.15 15.03
N GLN A 19 -10.27 22.91 14.81
CA GLN A 19 -11.20 21.80 14.50
C GLN A 19 -11.27 20.71 15.59
N PHE A 20 -10.44 20.76 16.63
CA PHE A 20 -10.44 19.80 17.75
C PHE A 20 -10.69 20.44 19.14
N ALA A 21 -11.19 21.69 19.17
CA ALA A 21 -11.33 22.45 20.41
C ALA A 21 -12.29 21.85 21.48
N PRO A 22 -13.43 21.18 21.17
CA PRO A 22 -14.36 20.81 22.23
C PRO A 22 -13.93 19.57 23.03
N VAL A 23 -13.04 18.72 22.50
CA VAL A 23 -12.58 17.49 23.19
C VAL A 23 -11.33 17.75 24.03
N MET A 24 -10.53 18.78 23.69
CA MET A 24 -9.29 19.12 24.39
C MET A 24 -9.51 19.96 25.67
N ALA A 25 -10.72 20.48 25.89
CA ALA A 25 -11.03 21.35 27.01
C ALA A 25 -11.36 20.61 28.32
N THR A 26 -11.68 19.31 28.27
CA THR A 26 -12.14 18.53 29.44
C THR A 26 -11.09 17.55 29.99
N LEU A 27 -10.08 17.18 29.20
CA LEU A 27 -8.96 16.36 29.64
C LEU A 27 -7.74 17.27 29.76
N GLY A 28 -7.32 17.58 30.99
CA GLY A 28 -6.16 18.44 31.25
C GLY A 28 -4.96 18.09 30.37
N THR A 29 -4.23 19.11 29.91
CA THR A 29 -3.13 19.03 28.92
C THR A 29 -2.09 17.94 29.21
N ALA A 30 -1.95 17.52 30.47
CA ALA A 30 -1.05 16.45 30.91
C ALA A 30 -1.48 15.03 30.50
N ALA A 31 -2.77 14.76 30.28
CA ALA A 31 -3.27 13.42 29.91
C ALA A 31 -3.36 13.22 28.39
N VAL A 32 -3.56 14.29 27.63
CA VAL A 32 -3.72 14.22 26.17
C VAL A 32 -2.38 14.12 25.44
N TRP A 33 -1.35 14.81 25.94
CA TRP A 33 -0.01 14.74 25.33
C TRP A 33 0.58 13.32 25.30
N PRO A 34 0.53 12.54 26.40
CA PRO A 34 0.99 11.15 26.38
C PRO A 34 0.23 10.27 25.37
N LEU A 35 -1.09 10.46 25.24
CA LEU A 35 -1.93 9.71 24.29
C LEU A 35 -1.64 10.09 22.84
N LEU A 36 -1.50 11.39 22.54
CA LEU A 36 -1.11 11.86 21.22
C LEU A 36 0.32 11.41 20.88
N ALA A 37 1.28 11.59 21.79
CA ALA A 37 2.65 11.15 21.60
C ALA A 37 2.70 9.63 21.35
N TRP A 38 1.95 8.84 22.11
CA TRP A 38 1.85 7.39 21.89
C TRP A 38 1.25 7.05 20.52
N ALA A 39 0.21 7.75 20.08
CA ALA A 39 -0.39 7.55 18.76
C ALA A 39 0.58 7.91 17.62
N PHE A 40 1.36 8.98 17.76
CA PHE A 40 2.32 9.43 16.74
C PHE A 40 3.64 8.65 16.74
N LEU A 41 4.06 8.09 17.88
CA LEU A 41 5.30 7.34 18.03
C LEU A 41 5.17 5.87 17.63
N ARG A 42 3.93 5.34 17.60
CA ARG A 42 3.69 3.96 17.20
C ARG A 42 3.91 3.74 15.70
N PRO A 43 4.53 2.63 15.30
CA PRO A 43 4.68 2.30 13.89
C PRO A 43 3.31 1.95 13.30
N MET A 44 2.93 2.64 12.23
CA MET A 44 1.70 2.40 11.48
C MET A 44 1.87 1.29 10.44
N ALA A 45 3.08 1.13 9.91
CA ALA A 45 3.40 0.08 8.94
C ALA A 45 4.74 -0.60 9.25
N ARG A 46 4.82 -1.88 8.91
CA ARG A 46 6.04 -2.70 8.97
C ARG A 46 6.20 -3.41 7.64
N VAL A 47 7.30 -3.17 6.95
CA VAL A 47 7.55 -3.71 5.61
C VAL A 47 8.86 -4.46 5.62
N ARG A 48 8.89 -5.66 5.04
CA ARG A 48 10.13 -6.40 4.83
C ARG A 48 10.84 -5.83 3.61
N VAL A 49 12.09 -5.41 3.80
CA VAL A 49 12.89 -4.77 2.76
C VAL A 49 14.18 -5.56 2.57
N GLY A 50 14.54 -5.84 1.32
CA GLY A 50 15.87 -6.32 1.00
C GLY A 50 16.86 -5.19 1.22
N GLY A 51 18.05 -5.47 1.75
CA GLY A 51 19.09 -4.44 1.88
C GLY A 51 19.70 -4.04 0.53
N GLY A 52 18.89 -3.73 -0.48
CA GLY A 52 19.33 -3.39 -1.83
C GLY A 52 18.89 -1.98 -2.21
N ALA A 53 19.43 -0.96 -1.54
CA ALA A 53 19.44 0.38 -2.11
C ALA A 53 20.62 0.45 -3.09
N GLY A 54 20.39 0.91 -4.32
CA GLY A 54 21.43 1.17 -5.32
C GLY A 54 22.41 2.26 -4.86
N GLY A 55 23.35 1.88 -4.01
CA GLY A 55 24.52 2.61 -3.58
C GLY A 55 25.47 1.63 -2.91
N ASP A 56 26.79 1.81 -3.08
CA ASP A 56 27.91 0.97 -2.60
C ASP A 56 27.90 0.69 -1.07
N GLY A 57 26.90 -0.05 -0.60
CA GLY A 57 26.69 -0.41 0.79
C GLY A 57 26.42 -1.91 0.92
N PRO A 58 26.90 -2.56 1.99
CA PRO A 58 26.76 -3.99 2.16
C PRO A 58 25.29 -4.41 2.21
N VAL A 59 24.96 -5.46 1.45
CA VAL A 59 23.64 -6.08 1.40
C VAL A 59 23.30 -6.64 2.78
N THR A 60 22.55 -5.86 3.57
CA THR A 60 22.04 -6.32 4.86
C THR A 60 20.95 -7.38 4.66
N PRO A 61 20.92 -8.45 5.49
CA PRO A 61 19.83 -9.41 5.47
C PRO A 61 18.48 -8.72 5.62
N ALA A 62 17.44 -9.30 5.00
CA ALA A 62 16.10 -8.73 4.91
C ALA A 62 15.65 -8.13 6.26
N SER A 63 15.56 -6.80 6.31
CA SER A 63 15.26 -6.07 7.53
C SER A 63 13.80 -5.62 7.51
N VAL A 64 13.15 -5.62 8.68
CA VAL A 64 11.77 -5.11 8.81
C VAL A 64 11.83 -3.61 9.08
N ALA A 65 11.56 -2.81 8.04
CA ALA A 65 11.44 -1.37 8.17
C ALA A 65 10.12 -1.01 8.86
N LYS A 66 10.20 -0.21 9.92
CA LYS A 66 9.03 0.34 10.63
C LYS A 66 8.82 1.81 10.26
N PHE A 67 7.59 2.19 9.96
CA PHE A 67 7.21 3.56 9.57
C PHE A 67 6.16 4.11 10.54
N ARG A 68 6.43 5.30 11.10
CA ARG A 68 5.52 6.06 11.96
C ARG A 68 4.71 7.06 11.14
N PHE A 69 3.72 7.69 11.76
CA PHE A 69 2.86 8.66 11.09
C PHE A 69 3.62 9.76 10.33
N LEU A 70 4.62 10.38 10.96
CA LEU A 70 5.43 11.42 10.30
C LEU A 70 6.29 10.86 9.15
N ASP A 71 6.73 9.60 9.26
CA ASP A 71 7.48 8.95 8.19
C ASP A 71 6.53 8.72 6.98
N VAL A 72 5.30 8.24 7.22
CA VAL A 72 4.24 8.06 6.20
C VAL A 72 3.94 9.37 5.48
N GLN A 73 3.79 10.47 6.23
CA GLN A 73 3.51 11.80 5.66
C GLN A 73 4.65 12.35 4.78
N SER A 74 5.86 11.83 4.96
CA SER A 74 7.05 12.27 4.22
C SER A 74 7.31 11.50 2.93
N ILE A 75 6.48 10.50 2.61
CA ILE A 75 6.68 9.64 1.44
C ILE A 75 6.68 10.47 0.15
N ARG A 76 7.71 10.22 -0.65
CA ARG A 76 7.86 10.77 -1.99
C ARG A 76 8.00 9.64 -3.00
N VAL A 77 7.32 9.79 -4.13
CA VAL A 77 7.48 8.95 -5.31
C VAL A 77 8.30 9.73 -6.32
N LEU A 78 9.36 9.12 -6.83
CA LEU A 78 10.32 9.74 -7.75
C LEU A 78 10.52 8.82 -8.94
N PRO A 79 10.84 9.36 -10.13
CA PRO A 79 11.08 8.52 -11.29
C PRO A 79 12.31 7.64 -11.06
N ASP A 80 12.25 6.39 -11.53
CA ASP A 80 13.36 5.45 -11.51
C ASP A 80 13.39 4.68 -12.83
N ALA A 81 14.59 4.26 -13.26
CA ALA A 81 14.75 3.55 -14.54
C ALA A 81 14.39 2.06 -14.45
N GLY A 82 14.46 1.47 -13.25
CA GLY A 82 14.08 0.07 -13.02
C GLY A 82 12.57 -0.10 -12.86
N GLU A 83 12.08 -1.33 -12.99
CA GLU A 83 10.68 -1.65 -12.67
C GLU A 83 10.42 -1.45 -11.17
N PRO A 84 9.33 -0.78 -10.75
CA PRO A 84 8.12 -0.45 -11.52
C PRO A 84 8.09 0.96 -12.16
N GLY A 85 9.25 1.58 -12.41
CA GLY A 85 9.38 2.93 -12.99
C GLY A 85 9.39 4.04 -11.95
N LEU A 86 9.45 3.68 -10.65
CA LEU A 86 9.51 4.62 -9.55
C LEU A 86 10.43 4.13 -8.42
N SER A 87 10.96 5.10 -7.68
CA SER A 87 11.63 4.92 -6.40
C SER A 87 10.83 5.64 -5.31
N VAL A 88 10.98 5.16 -4.07
CA VAL A 88 10.31 5.73 -2.90
C VAL A 88 11.33 6.34 -1.96
N GLU A 89 11.12 7.59 -1.58
CA GLU A 89 11.97 8.29 -0.63
C GLU A 89 11.16 8.66 0.63
N ILE A 90 11.73 8.38 1.80
CA ILE A 90 11.08 8.62 3.10
C ILE A 90 12.04 9.33 4.03
N SER A 91 11.58 10.41 4.66
CA SER A 91 12.33 11.13 5.68
C SER A 91 12.05 10.52 7.05
N LYS A 92 13.01 9.76 7.59
CA LYS A 92 12.96 9.15 8.92
C LYS A 92 13.76 9.98 9.91
N SER A 93 13.07 10.82 10.68
CA SER A 93 13.71 11.75 11.63
C SER A 93 14.77 12.61 10.90
N ILE A 94 16.06 12.37 11.14
CA ILE A 94 17.18 13.11 10.52
C ILE A 94 17.72 12.47 9.24
N ARG A 95 17.29 11.25 8.88
CA ARG A 95 17.82 10.53 7.71
C ARG A 95 16.78 10.43 6.61
N THR A 96 17.21 10.54 5.37
CA THR A 96 16.37 10.19 4.21
C THR A 96 16.77 8.81 3.72
N VAL A 97 15.80 7.92 3.53
CA VAL A 97 16.00 6.58 3.00
C VAL A 97 15.32 6.48 1.64
N ARG A 98 16.04 5.97 0.64
CA ARG A 98 15.49 5.69 -0.69
C ARG A 98 15.39 4.17 -0.91
N PHE A 99 14.26 3.74 -1.42
CA PHE A 99 13.98 2.38 -1.86
C PHE A 99 13.82 2.40 -3.38
N ALA A 100 14.36 1.39 -4.06
CA ALA A 100 14.26 1.21 -5.50
C ALA A 100 13.68 -0.17 -5.81
N GLY A 101 13.27 -0.37 -7.06
CA GLY A 101 12.80 -1.66 -7.55
C GLY A 101 11.62 -2.22 -6.75
N GLU A 102 11.69 -3.52 -6.48
CA GLU A 102 10.67 -4.26 -5.75
C GLU A 102 10.50 -3.78 -4.29
N ASP A 103 11.57 -3.28 -3.65
CA ASP A 103 11.47 -2.69 -2.32
C ASP A 103 10.71 -1.36 -2.34
N ALA A 104 10.89 -0.55 -3.39
CA ALA A 104 10.07 0.64 -3.60
C ALA A 104 8.59 0.27 -3.74
N ARG A 105 8.28 -0.74 -4.54
CA ARG A 105 6.91 -1.24 -4.72
C ARG A 105 6.29 -1.70 -3.41
N ARG A 106 6.98 -2.55 -2.63
CA ARG A 106 6.51 -3.04 -1.33
C ARG A 106 6.27 -1.91 -0.33
N VAL A 107 7.21 -0.96 -0.25
CA VAL A 107 7.09 0.18 0.66
C VAL A 107 5.96 1.10 0.24
N ALA A 108 5.83 1.42 -1.05
CA ALA A 108 4.72 2.23 -1.55
C ALA A 108 3.36 1.55 -1.30
N ALA A 109 3.21 0.28 -1.66
CA ALA A 109 1.97 -0.49 -1.48
C ALA A 109 1.51 -0.50 -0.02
N ALA A 110 2.44 -0.56 0.93
CA ALA A 110 2.10 -0.53 2.36
C ALA A 110 1.76 0.87 2.90
N LEU A 111 2.29 1.94 2.30
CA LEU A 111 2.20 3.30 2.86
C LEU A 111 1.19 4.21 2.15
N VAL A 112 0.97 4.03 0.84
CA VAL A 112 -0.01 4.82 0.09
C VAL A 112 -1.44 4.65 0.63
N PRO A 113 -1.92 3.44 1.00
CA PRO A 113 -3.26 3.27 1.57
C PRO A 113 -3.50 4.11 2.85
N LEU A 114 -2.44 4.37 3.62
CA LEU A 114 -2.54 5.18 4.84
C LEU A 114 -2.85 6.66 4.55
N HIS A 115 -2.59 7.15 3.33
CA HIS A 115 -3.00 8.47 2.86
C HIS A 115 -4.45 8.51 2.36
N ASN A 116 -5.05 7.35 2.10
CA ASN A 116 -6.42 7.18 1.60
C ASN A 116 -7.35 6.55 2.65
N SER A 117 -6.95 6.57 3.93
CA SER A 117 -7.64 5.89 5.05
C SER A 117 -9.11 6.29 5.24
N TRP A 118 -9.50 7.49 4.80
CA TRP A 118 -10.92 7.82 4.58
C TRP A 118 -11.28 7.52 3.13
N GLY A 119 -11.97 6.40 2.93
CA GLY A 119 -12.26 5.78 1.62
C GLY A 119 -12.71 6.70 0.49
N GLY A 120 -12.71 6.17 -0.74
CA GLY A 120 -13.07 6.90 -1.95
C GLY A 120 -14.59 7.04 -2.13
N SER A 121 -15.05 8.19 -2.63
CA SER A 121 -16.40 8.29 -3.21
C SER A 121 -16.45 7.51 -4.53
N ARG A 122 -17.63 7.09 -5.00
CA ARG A 122 -17.77 6.45 -6.33
C ARG A 122 -17.16 7.29 -7.45
N LEU A 123 -17.33 8.61 -7.38
CA LEU A 123 -16.75 9.55 -8.35
C LEU A 123 -15.20 9.52 -8.29
N THR A 124 -14.62 9.48 -7.09
CA THR A 124 -13.16 9.37 -6.92
C THR A 124 -12.61 8.09 -7.54
N VAL A 125 -13.32 6.96 -7.38
CA VAL A 125 -12.94 5.68 -7.99
C VAL A 125 -12.98 5.79 -9.51
N GLN A 126 -14.05 6.36 -10.08
CA GLN A 126 -14.17 6.54 -11.53
C GLN A 126 -13.03 7.40 -12.10
N HIS A 127 -12.69 8.51 -11.43
CA HIS A 127 -11.55 9.34 -11.85
C HIS A 127 -10.22 8.60 -11.74
N ALA A 128 -10.02 7.81 -10.69
CA ALA A 128 -8.81 7.02 -10.51
C ALA A 128 -8.64 5.97 -11.63
N VAL A 129 -9.71 5.25 -11.96
CA VAL A 129 -9.73 4.30 -13.08
C VAL A 129 -9.43 5.02 -14.39
N GLY A 130 -10.09 6.16 -14.66
CA GLY A 130 -9.83 6.94 -15.87
C GLY A 130 -8.39 7.42 -15.99
N GLU A 131 -7.74 7.78 -14.87
CA GLU A 131 -6.31 8.11 -14.87
C GLU A 131 -5.42 6.91 -15.25
N ILE A 132 -5.72 5.72 -14.74
CA ILE A 132 -5.00 4.48 -15.07
C ILE A 132 -5.19 4.12 -16.55
N GLU A 133 -6.44 4.14 -17.02
CA GLU A 133 -6.80 3.85 -18.41
C GLU A 133 -6.15 4.82 -19.39
N SER A 134 -6.05 6.10 -19.03
CA SER A 134 -5.38 7.10 -19.87
C SER A 134 -3.89 6.82 -20.08
N SER A 135 -3.23 6.17 -19.12
CA SER A 135 -1.86 5.66 -19.25
C SER A 135 -1.78 4.30 -19.97
N GLY A 136 -2.92 3.67 -20.25
CA GLY A 136 -3.08 2.41 -20.99
C GLY A 136 -2.72 1.15 -20.22
N HIS A 137 -2.04 1.25 -19.07
CA HIS A 137 -1.73 0.13 -18.19
C HIS A 137 -1.33 0.63 -16.79
N PRO A 138 -1.69 -0.06 -15.69
CA PRO A 138 -1.29 0.31 -14.33
C PRO A 138 0.21 0.50 -14.14
N ALA A 139 1.04 -0.40 -14.69
CA ALA A 139 2.50 -0.26 -14.64
C ALA A 139 3.02 1.01 -15.36
N ARG A 140 2.38 1.44 -16.46
CA ARG A 140 2.74 2.69 -17.14
C ARG A 140 2.31 3.90 -16.31
N PHE A 141 1.12 3.83 -15.70
CA PHE A 141 0.65 4.84 -14.76
C PHE A 141 1.65 5.05 -13.60
N LEU A 142 2.24 3.98 -13.04
CA LEU A 142 3.27 4.09 -12.00
C LEU A 142 4.51 4.88 -12.45
N ALA A 143 4.99 4.66 -13.68
CA ALA A 143 6.12 5.41 -14.24
C ALA A 143 5.74 6.87 -14.55
N ASP A 144 4.51 7.10 -15.04
CA ASP A 144 4.02 8.43 -15.40
C ASP A 144 3.77 9.30 -14.16
N VAL A 145 3.11 8.76 -13.14
CA VAL A 145 2.76 9.49 -11.92
C VAL A 145 4.00 9.95 -11.16
N ALA A 146 5.10 9.20 -11.26
CA ALA A 146 6.39 9.55 -10.68
C ALA A 146 7.06 10.75 -11.38
N LYS A 147 6.76 10.99 -12.66
CA LYS A 147 7.29 12.11 -13.46
C LYS A 147 6.44 13.38 -13.35
N ARG A 148 5.16 13.24 -13.00
CA ARG A 148 4.22 14.36 -12.86
C ARG A 148 4.58 15.23 -11.65
N ASP A 149 4.47 16.54 -11.81
CA ASP A 149 4.56 17.47 -10.69
C ASP A 149 3.20 17.58 -10.00
N HIS A 150 3.08 16.96 -8.83
CA HIS A 150 1.89 17.01 -7.98
C HIS A 150 1.99 18.11 -6.91
N GLY A 151 2.91 19.05 -7.09
CA GLY A 151 3.24 20.08 -6.13
C GLY A 151 4.56 19.77 -5.41
N ASN A 152 5.25 20.85 -5.06
CA ASN A 152 6.47 20.81 -4.28
C ASN A 152 6.21 21.20 -2.82
N TRP A 153 7.03 20.66 -1.92
CA TRP A 153 7.13 21.13 -0.54
C TRP A 153 8.58 21.47 -0.26
N LYS A 154 8.84 22.72 0.13
CA LYS A 154 10.20 23.24 0.33
C LYS A 154 11.11 22.97 -0.88
N GLY A 155 10.59 23.15 -2.09
CA GLY A 155 11.33 22.94 -3.34
C GLY A 155 11.57 21.47 -3.73
N ARG A 156 10.99 20.51 -3.01
CA ARG A 156 11.12 19.07 -3.31
C ARG A 156 9.82 18.53 -3.90
N PRO A 157 9.82 17.91 -5.10
CA PRO A 157 8.62 17.35 -5.72
C PRO A 157 8.30 15.92 -5.24
N GLY A 158 7.17 15.38 -5.67
CA GLY A 158 6.85 13.94 -5.57
C GLY A 158 6.15 13.51 -4.29
N TYR A 159 5.71 14.44 -3.44
CA TYR A 159 5.03 14.10 -2.19
C TYR A 159 3.64 13.50 -2.44
N VAL A 160 3.39 12.31 -1.90
CA VAL A 160 2.09 11.63 -2.09
C VAL A 160 0.94 12.42 -1.47
N ASN A 161 1.14 13.04 -0.30
CA ASN A 161 0.10 13.84 0.34
C ASN A 161 -0.28 15.13 -0.42
N ARG A 162 0.48 15.50 -1.46
CA ARG A 162 0.16 16.62 -2.35
C ARG A 162 -0.58 16.19 -3.62
N MET A 163 -0.55 14.91 -3.96
CA MET A 163 -1.33 14.36 -5.07
C MET A 163 -2.83 14.54 -4.83
N PRO A 164 -3.62 14.85 -5.88
CA PRO A 164 -5.07 14.81 -5.82
C PRO A 164 -5.57 13.45 -5.30
N LYS A 165 -6.73 13.44 -4.62
CA LYS A 165 -7.30 12.20 -4.06
C LYS A 165 -7.49 11.10 -5.12
N PRO A 166 -8.02 11.38 -6.34
CA PRO A 166 -8.11 10.37 -7.39
C PRO A 166 -6.75 9.80 -7.79
N THR A 167 -5.73 10.65 -7.95
CA THR A 167 -4.37 10.24 -8.30
C THR A 167 -3.72 9.35 -7.23
N ARG A 168 -3.92 9.66 -5.94
CA ARG A 168 -3.45 8.77 -4.86
C ARG A 168 -4.13 7.42 -4.89
N LEU A 169 -5.42 7.39 -5.19
CA LEU A 169 -6.18 6.14 -5.30
C LEU A 169 -5.74 5.34 -6.54
N ALA A 170 -5.51 6.01 -7.67
CA ALA A 170 -4.97 5.38 -8.87
C ALA A 170 -3.59 4.77 -8.63
N LEU A 171 -2.73 5.48 -7.88
CA LEU A 171 -1.44 4.98 -7.43
C LEU A 171 -1.59 3.74 -6.53
N GLU A 172 -2.51 3.78 -5.57
CA GLU A 172 -2.81 2.64 -4.70
C GLU A 172 -3.25 1.41 -5.50
N MET A 173 -4.24 1.56 -6.38
CA MET A 173 -4.75 0.48 -7.23
C MET A 173 -3.64 -0.09 -8.12
N SER A 174 -2.85 0.79 -8.74
CA SER A 174 -1.77 0.36 -9.64
C SER A 174 -0.64 -0.37 -8.93
N LEU A 175 -0.37 -0.05 -7.65
CA LEU A 175 0.63 -0.75 -6.84
C LEU A 175 0.19 -2.17 -6.45
N HIS A 176 -1.12 -2.43 -6.37
CA HIS A 176 -1.68 -3.70 -5.94
C HIS A 176 -2.09 -4.63 -7.10
N GLU A 177 -2.38 -4.09 -8.28
CA GLU A 177 -2.83 -4.86 -9.46
C GLU A 177 -2.04 -6.16 -9.69
N GLU A 178 -0.70 -6.09 -9.73
CA GLU A 178 0.13 -7.26 -10.00
C GLU A 178 0.09 -8.30 -8.85
N GLN A 179 -0.14 -7.84 -7.62
CA GLN A 179 -0.32 -8.75 -6.48
C GLN A 179 -1.70 -9.42 -6.52
N GLU A 180 -2.73 -8.65 -6.86
CA GLU A 180 -4.10 -9.13 -7.02
C GLU A 180 -4.18 -10.17 -8.16
N ARG A 181 -3.56 -9.88 -9.31
CA ARG A 181 -3.47 -10.82 -10.43
C ARG A 181 -2.84 -12.16 -10.01
N ARG A 182 -1.71 -12.12 -9.29
CA ARG A 182 -1.05 -13.34 -8.79
C ARG A 182 -1.88 -14.09 -7.76
N ALA A 183 -2.63 -13.38 -6.92
CA ALA A 183 -3.53 -14.01 -5.96
C ALA A 183 -4.68 -14.73 -6.68
N LEU A 184 -5.31 -14.07 -7.67
CA LEU A 184 -6.36 -14.65 -8.49
C LEU A 184 -5.89 -15.87 -9.29
N GLU A 185 -4.69 -15.81 -9.89
CA GLU A 185 -4.06 -16.96 -10.56
C GLU A 185 -3.75 -18.12 -9.59
N GLY A 186 -3.54 -17.84 -8.31
CA GLY A 186 -3.41 -18.84 -7.26
C GLY A 186 -4.74 -19.52 -6.94
N GLU A 187 -5.79 -18.71 -6.74
CA GLU A 187 -7.14 -19.21 -6.45
C GLU A 187 -7.71 -20.04 -7.61
N LEU A 188 -7.49 -19.61 -8.86
CA LEU A 188 -7.93 -20.35 -10.05
C LEU A 188 -7.32 -21.76 -10.10
N ARG A 189 -6.04 -21.92 -9.77
CA ARG A 189 -5.40 -23.24 -9.71
C ARG A 189 -6.02 -24.16 -8.66
N ILE A 190 -6.44 -23.61 -7.53
CA ILE A 190 -7.11 -24.38 -6.47
C ILE A 190 -8.50 -24.83 -6.95
N LEU A 191 -9.25 -23.94 -7.60
CA LEU A 191 -10.57 -24.24 -8.14
C LEU A 191 -10.53 -25.28 -9.26
N GLU A 192 -9.56 -25.19 -10.17
CA GLU A 192 -9.35 -26.16 -11.25
C GLU A 192 -9.08 -27.57 -10.69
N GLN A 193 -8.24 -27.66 -9.65
CA GLN A 193 -7.96 -28.93 -8.98
C GLN A 193 -9.21 -29.52 -8.32
N ALA A 194 -10.02 -28.68 -7.65
CA ALA A 194 -11.27 -29.12 -7.01
C ALA A 194 -12.32 -29.55 -8.04
N TRP A 195 -12.39 -28.87 -9.19
CA TRP A 195 -13.27 -29.27 -10.28
C TRP A 195 -12.89 -30.64 -10.85
N LYS A 196 -11.59 -30.88 -11.07
CA LYS A 196 -11.09 -32.17 -11.54
C LYS A 196 -11.39 -33.30 -10.54
N GLU A 197 -11.20 -33.06 -9.25
CA GLU A 197 -11.52 -34.04 -8.20
C GLU A 197 -13.02 -34.36 -8.18
N ALA A 198 -13.89 -33.35 -8.35
CA ALA A 198 -15.32 -33.54 -8.44
C ALA A 198 -15.74 -34.35 -9.69
N GLU A 199 -15.09 -34.12 -10.83
CA GLU A 199 -15.30 -34.93 -12.05
C GLU A 199 -14.86 -36.39 -11.85
N GLU A 200 -13.74 -36.62 -11.19
CA GLU A 200 -13.27 -37.98 -10.86
C GLU A 200 -14.28 -38.70 -9.95
N ILE A 201 -14.82 -38.02 -8.93
CA ILE A 201 -15.85 -38.57 -8.03
C ILE A 201 -17.14 -38.88 -8.81
N ALA A 202 -17.57 -37.97 -9.69
CA ALA A 202 -18.77 -38.18 -10.51
C ALA A 202 -18.61 -39.39 -11.43
N ALA A 203 -17.46 -39.54 -12.09
CA ALA A 203 -17.16 -40.70 -12.93
C ALA A 203 -17.17 -42.02 -12.14
N ILE A 204 -16.65 -42.02 -10.90
CA ILE A 204 -16.72 -43.18 -10.01
C ILE A 204 -18.19 -43.48 -9.66
N ALA A 205 -18.97 -42.46 -9.30
CA ALA A 205 -20.38 -42.63 -8.94
C ALA A 205 -21.20 -43.19 -10.12
N ASP A 206 -20.99 -42.68 -11.33
CA ASP A 206 -21.63 -43.21 -12.54
C ASP A 206 -21.25 -44.67 -12.79
N SER A 207 -19.99 -45.05 -12.54
CA SER A 207 -19.55 -46.45 -12.67
C SER A 207 -20.20 -47.40 -11.65
N LEU A 208 -20.54 -46.89 -10.45
CA LEU A 208 -21.19 -47.67 -9.37
C LEU A 208 -22.71 -47.82 -9.56
N LEU A 209 -23.33 -46.91 -10.32
CA LEU A 209 -24.77 -46.91 -10.57
C LEU A 209 -25.18 -47.77 -11.78
N LEU A 210 -24.22 -48.35 -12.50
CA LEU A 210 -24.48 -49.33 -13.57
C LEU A 210 -24.59 -50.75 -13.00
N PRO A 211 -25.73 -51.45 -13.14
CA PRO A 211 -25.85 -52.84 -12.72
C PRO A 211 -24.96 -53.74 -13.58
N ALA A 212 -24.28 -54.72 -12.98
CA ALA A 212 -23.41 -55.68 -13.67
C ALA A 212 -24.11 -56.63 -14.68
N ARG A 213 -25.41 -56.42 -15.00
CA ARG A 213 -26.15 -57.23 -15.97
C ARG A 213 -27.48 -56.59 -16.36
N THR A 214 -27.58 -56.11 -17.60
CA THR A 214 -28.88 -55.97 -18.30
C THR A 214 -28.94 -56.78 -19.59
N ASP A 215 -28.00 -57.72 -19.81
CA ASP A 215 -27.93 -58.55 -21.03
C ASP A 215 -28.88 -59.77 -21.02
N ARG A 216 -30.06 -59.70 -20.38
CA ARG A 216 -30.89 -60.92 -20.25
C ARG A 216 -32.42 -60.78 -20.38
N TYR A 217 -32.93 -59.70 -20.96
CA TYR A 217 -34.36 -59.61 -21.30
C TYR A 217 -34.52 -59.09 -22.73
N GLY A 218 -34.55 -59.99 -23.70
CA GLY A 218 -34.72 -59.62 -25.12
C GLY A 218 -34.71 -60.76 -26.15
N GLN A 219 -34.61 -62.03 -25.75
CA GLN A 219 -34.86 -63.17 -26.63
C GLN A 219 -35.65 -64.21 -25.85
N ASP A 220 -36.98 -64.12 -25.93
CA ASP A 220 -37.93 -65.23 -25.80
C ASP A 220 -39.32 -64.60 -25.97
N GLY A 221 -39.84 -64.70 -27.20
CA GLY A 221 -41.12 -64.17 -27.66
C GLY A 221 -41.26 -64.35 -29.16
#